data_AF-A0A9D8XDP1-F1
#
_entry.id   AF-A0A9D8XDP1-F1
#
_cell.length_a   1.000
_cell.length_b   1.000
_cell.length_c   1.000
_cell.angle_alpha   90.00
_cell.angle_beta   90.00
_cell.angle_gamma   90.00
#
_symmetry.space_group_name_H-M   'P 1'
#
loop_
_entity.id
_entity.type
_entity.pdbx_description
1 polymer ?
#
loop_
_entity_poly.entity_id
_entity_poly.type
_entity_poly.pdbx_seq_one_letter_code
_entity_poly.pdbx_strand_id
1 'polypeptide(L)'
;DVYRMQGVKINDKHIEVIVSQMLRKVEVTMPGDTTLLVGEQVDADEFELINEKAMKEGGRPAEATPVLLGITKASLQTKSFISAASFQETTRVLTEAAVEGKVDSLHGLKENVIVGRLVPAGTGSVLRSLRKVAAQNDREIELSRAAEQEQKQIEAQ
;
A
#
# COMPACT_ATOMS: atom_id res chain seq x y z
N ASP A 1 -7.48 3.71 30.59
CA ASP A 1 -7.74 4.23 31.96
C ASP A 1 -8.17 5.68 32.02
N VAL A 2 -7.44 6.62 31.41
CA VAL A 2 -7.79 8.06 31.45
C VAL A 2 -9.23 8.36 30.99
N TYR A 3 -9.66 7.85 29.83
CA TYR A 3 -11.02 8.08 29.32
C TYR A 3 -12.11 7.46 30.20
N ARG A 4 -11.87 6.25 30.73
CA ARG A 4 -12.80 5.58 31.64
C ARG A 4 -12.93 6.37 32.95
N MET A 5 -11.82 6.90 33.48
CA MET A 5 -11.78 7.72 34.70
C MET A 5 -12.53 9.05 34.53
N GLN A 6 -12.52 9.63 33.33
CA GLN A 6 -13.27 10.85 33.00
C GLN A 6 -14.74 10.58 32.62
N GLY A 7 -15.21 9.33 32.73
CA GLY A 7 -16.58 8.94 32.38
C GLY A 7 -16.88 8.90 30.88
N VAL A 8 -15.86 9.03 30.03
CA VAL A 8 -15.99 9.00 28.57
C VAL A 8 -15.90 7.54 28.07
N LYS A 9 -16.97 7.05 27.45
CA LYS A 9 -17.01 5.72 26.86
C LYS A 9 -16.38 5.75 25.46
N ILE A 10 -15.27 5.04 25.27
CA ILE A 10 -14.61 4.83 23.98
C ILE A 10 -14.48 3.33 23.75
N ASN A 11 -14.80 2.86 22.55
CA ASN A 11 -14.60 1.47 22.16
C ASN A 11 -13.11 1.20 21.93
N ASP A 12 -12.58 0.15 22.55
CA ASP A 12 -11.17 -0.22 22.47
C ASP A 12 -10.70 -0.45 21.01
N LYS A 13 -11.60 -0.83 20.09
CA LYS A 13 -11.32 -0.95 18.64
C LYS A 13 -10.74 0.33 18.03
N HIS A 14 -11.14 1.51 18.50
CA HIS A 14 -10.59 2.77 17.98
C HIS A 14 -9.11 2.95 18.37
N ILE A 15 -8.77 2.57 19.61
CA ILE A 15 -7.40 2.66 20.10
C ILE A 15 -6.55 1.61 19.38
N GLU A 16 -7.06 0.40 19.21
CA GLU A 16 -6.39 -0.69 18.48
C GLU A 16 -6.04 -0.28 17.04
N VAL A 17 -6.97 0.32 16.31
CA VAL A 17 -6.72 0.80 14.95
C VAL A 17 -5.61 1.87 14.94
N ILE A 18 -5.57 2.78 15.91
CA ILE A 18 -4.52 3.80 16.01
C ILE A 18 -3.16 3.15 16.33
N VAL A 19 -3.11 2.23 17.29
CA VAL A 19 -1.88 1.52 17.67
C VAL A 19 -1.36 0.66 16.51
N SER A 20 -2.25 0.04 15.74
CA SER A 20 -1.90 -0.67 14.51
C SER A 20 -1.19 0.26 13.51
N GLN A 21 -1.63 1.52 13.37
CA GLN A 21 -0.93 2.50 12.52
C GLN A 21 0.46 2.88 13.07
N MET A 22 0.62 2.89 14.39
CA MET A 22 1.91 3.19 15.05
C MET A 22 2.94 2.06 14.91
N LEU A 23 2.50 0.82 14.66
CA LEU A 23 3.34 -0.39 14.53
C LEU A 23 3.56 -0.82 13.07
N ARG A 24 3.28 0.04 12.09
CA ARG A 24 3.37 -0.29 10.66
C ARG A 24 4.78 -0.57 10.15
N LYS A 25 5.82 -0.12 10.86
CA LYS A 25 7.21 -0.27 10.45
C LYS A 25 7.89 -1.39 11.24
N VAL A 26 8.75 -2.13 10.56
CA VAL A 26 9.60 -3.15 11.15
C VAL A 26 11.06 -2.80 10.87
N GLU A 27 11.93 -3.10 11.82
CA GLU A 27 13.38 -2.93 11.70
C GLU A 27 14.03 -4.29 11.53
N VAL A 28 14.81 -4.44 10.47
CA VAL A 28 15.43 -5.71 10.08
C VAL A 28 16.57 -6.04 11.04
N THR A 29 16.47 -7.18 11.71
CA THR A 29 17.50 -7.69 12.62
C THR A 29 18.48 -8.60 11.90
N MET A 30 17.97 -9.45 10.99
CA MET A 30 18.78 -10.31 10.14
C MET A 30 18.21 -10.29 8.70
N PRO A 31 19.04 -10.05 7.68
CA PRO A 31 18.56 -9.89 6.31
C PRO A 31 18.31 -11.22 5.61
N GLY A 32 18.78 -12.35 6.15
CA GLY A 32 18.69 -13.65 5.48
C GLY A 32 19.37 -13.62 4.12
N ASP A 33 18.70 -14.16 3.11
CA ASP A 33 19.12 -14.10 1.70
C ASP A 33 18.29 -13.06 0.90
N THR A 34 17.67 -12.09 1.59
CA THR A 34 16.91 -10.99 0.97
C THR A 34 17.81 -9.80 0.60
N THR A 35 17.26 -8.80 -0.09
CA THR A 35 17.97 -7.56 -0.43
C THR A 35 18.02 -6.53 0.71
N LEU A 36 17.43 -6.84 1.87
CA LEU A 36 17.31 -5.92 2.99
C LEU A 36 18.63 -5.77 3.74
N LEU A 37 18.82 -4.63 4.41
CA LEU A 37 19.98 -4.36 5.26
C LEU A 37 19.62 -4.42 6.75
N VAL A 38 20.58 -4.83 7.58
CA VAL A 38 20.42 -4.79 9.05
C VAL A 38 20.20 -3.35 9.50
N GLY A 39 19.20 -3.13 10.34
CA GLY A 39 18.80 -1.80 10.84
C GLY A 39 17.96 -0.99 9.85
N GLU A 40 17.66 -1.52 8.67
CA GLU A 40 16.74 -0.89 7.73
C GLU A 40 15.30 -0.93 8.26
N GLN A 41 14.58 0.19 8.13
CA GLN A 41 13.18 0.28 8.52
C GLN A 41 12.29 0.24 7.29
N VAL A 42 11.50 -0.82 7.18
CA VAL A 42 10.59 -1.07 6.06
C VAL A 42 9.14 -1.18 6.55
N ASP A 43 8.18 -1.01 5.64
CA ASP A 43 6.78 -1.28 5.98
C ASP A 43 6.56 -2.78 6.19
N ALA A 44 5.75 -3.14 7.18
CA ALA A 44 5.42 -4.54 7.49
C ALA A 44 4.90 -5.30 6.26
N ASP A 45 3.98 -4.69 5.49
CA ASP A 45 3.42 -5.29 4.28
C ASP A 45 4.49 -5.54 3.19
N GLU A 46 5.50 -4.67 3.11
CA GLU A 46 6.58 -4.80 2.12
C GLU A 46 7.60 -5.85 2.56
N PHE A 47 7.93 -5.87 3.85
CA PHE A 47 8.76 -6.90 4.45
C PHE A 47 8.18 -8.30 4.24
N GLU A 48 6.88 -8.48 4.47
CA GLU A 48 6.18 -9.74 4.21
C GLU A 48 6.29 -10.15 2.74
N LEU A 49 6.07 -9.21 1.81
CA LEU A 49 6.16 -9.47 0.37
C LEU A 49 7.59 -9.84 -0.08
N ILE A 50 8.62 -9.21 0.48
CA ILE A 50 10.02 -9.52 0.20
C ILE A 50 10.35 -10.94 0.71
N ASN A 51 9.93 -11.25 1.93
CA ASN A 51 10.13 -12.58 2.52
C ASN A 51 9.41 -13.67 1.76
N GLU A 52 8.17 -13.43 1.32
CA GLU A 52 7.44 -14.38 0.47
C GLU A 52 8.17 -14.67 -0.85
N LYS A 53 8.80 -13.66 -1.46
CA LYS A 53 9.61 -13.86 -2.67
C LYS A 53 10.87 -14.68 -2.40
N ALA A 54 11.62 -14.34 -1.35
CA ALA A 54 12.83 -15.07 -0.99
C ALA A 54 12.54 -16.54 -0.68
N MET A 55 11.43 -16.83 0.02
CA MET A 55 11.01 -18.21 0.29
C MET A 55 10.63 -18.96 -1.00
N LYS A 56 9.98 -18.31 -1.97
CA LYS A 56 9.66 -18.91 -3.28
C LYS A 56 10.90 -19.26 -4.10
N GLU A 57 11.96 -18.47 -3.94
CA GLU A 57 13.26 -18.69 -4.57
C GLU A 57 14.13 -19.72 -3.80
N GLY A 58 13.65 -20.23 -2.67
CA GLY A 58 14.35 -21.22 -1.83
C GLY A 58 15.40 -20.61 -0.90
N GLY A 59 15.43 -19.29 -0.76
CA GLY A 59 16.30 -18.57 0.17
C GLY A 59 15.75 -18.49 1.59
N ARG A 60 16.58 -18.04 2.52
CA ARG A 60 16.18 -17.79 3.92
C ARG A 60 15.49 -16.43 4.05
N PRO A 61 14.30 -16.35 4.70
CA PRO A 61 13.62 -15.09 4.94
C PRO A 61 14.41 -14.21 5.91
N ALA A 62 14.20 -12.90 5.82
CA ALA A 62 14.70 -11.94 6.78
C ALA A 62 13.90 -12.02 8.10
N GLU A 63 14.56 -11.68 9.20
CA GLU A 63 13.95 -11.46 10.50
C GLU A 63 13.92 -9.96 10.83
N ALA A 64 12.84 -9.51 11.44
CA ALA A 64 12.66 -8.12 11.82
C ALA A 64 11.84 -8.00 13.11
N THR A 65 12.02 -6.88 13.81
CA THR A 65 11.27 -6.53 15.01
C THR A 65 10.37 -5.32 14.75
N PRO A 66 9.08 -5.34 15.17
CA PRO A 66 8.20 -4.19 15.05
C PRO A 66 8.73 -2.97 15.80
N VAL A 67 8.66 -1.80 15.18
CA VAL A 67 9.06 -0.52 15.79
C VAL A 67 7.82 0.29 16.09
N LEU A 68 7.66 0.68 17.36
CA LEU A 68 6.58 1.57 17.77
C LEU A 68 6.96 3.03 17.47
N LEU A 69 6.25 3.63 16.52
CA LEU A 69 6.41 5.03 16.13
C LEU A 69 5.33 5.92 16.73
N GLY A 70 5.70 7.13 17.14
CA GLY A 70 4.71 8.16 17.50
C GLY A 70 3.82 8.51 16.31
N ILE A 71 2.55 8.89 16.56
CA ILE A 71 1.55 9.18 15.52
C ILE A 71 2.05 10.18 14.45
N THR A 72 2.81 11.20 14.87
CA THR A 72 3.37 12.22 13.96
C THR A 72 4.42 11.62 13.04
N LYS A 73 5.33 10.81 13.58
CA LYS A 73 6.39 10.15 12.81
C LYS A 73 5.82 9.09 11.86
N ALA A 74 4.88 8.28 12.34
CA ALA A 74 4.15 7.32 11.51
C ALA A 74 3.38 7.99 10.36
N SER A 75 2.83 9.19 10.58
CA SER A 75 2.09 9.93 9.55
C SER A 75 2.99 10.56 8.49
N LEU A 76 4.21 10.96 8.85
CA LEU A 76 5.21 11.51 7.93
C LEU A 76 5.86 10.41 7.07
N GLN A 77 6.02 9.20 7.61
CA GLN A 77 6.66 8.06 6.93
C GLN A 77 5.67 7.19 6.13
N THR A 78 4.58 7.77 5.63
CA THR A 78 3.63 7.07 4.74
C THR A 78 4.21 6.89 3.33
N LYS A 79 3.73 5.90 2.59
CA LYS A 79 4.16 5.57 1.23
C LYS A 79 3.90 6.70 0.22
N SER A 80 2.84 7.49 0.45
CA SER A 80 2.50 8.60 -0.42
C SER A 80 3.16 9.90 0.03
N PHE A 81 4.07 10.41 -0.81
CA PHE A 81 4.69 11.70 -0.54
C PHE A 81 3.70 12.86 -0.67
N ILE A 82 2.65 12.74 -1.49
CA ILE A 82 1.58 13.75 -1.61
C ILE A 82 0.81 13.84 -0.28
N SER A 83 0.43 12.69 0.28
CA SER A 83 -0.22 12.62 1.59
C SER A 83 0.69 13.11 2.72
N ALA A 84 1.96 12.72 2.72
CA ALA A 84 2.94 13.15 3.72
C ALA A 84 3.16 14.68 3.67
N ALA A 85 3.39 15.25 2.48
CA ALA A 85 3.63 16.68 2.28
C ALA A 85 2.41 17.54 2.67
N SER A 86 1.20 16.98 2.58
CA SER A 86 -0.05 17.64 3.01
C SER A 86 -0.20 17.72 4.54
N PHE A 87 0.52 16.88 5.28
CA PHE A 87 0.43 16.85 6.73
C PHE A 87 1.35 17.90 7.37
N GLN A 88 2.66 17.75 7.20
CA GLN A 88 3.70 18.64 7.73
C GLN A 88 4.97 18.56 6.87
N GLU A 89 5.94 19.46 7.11
CA GLU A 89 7.30 19.40 6.54
C GLU A 89 7.35 19.36 5.00
N THR A 90 6.39 20.04 4.33
CA THR A 90 6.15 20.01 2.88
C THR A 90 7.43 20.18 2.05
N THR A 91 8.27 21.17 2.38
CA THR A 91 9.52 21.44 1.63
C THR A 91 10.48 20.26 1.70
N ARG A 92 10.65 19.63 2.86
CA ARG A 92 11.55 18.49 3.03
C ARG A 92 11.04 17.29 2.25
N VAL A 93 9.76 16.95 2.43
CA VAL A 93 9.13 15.78 1.79
C VAL A 93 9.16 15.88 0.26
N LEU A 94 8.84 17.05 -0.31
CA LEU A 94 8.87 17.23 -1.77
C LEU A 94 10.29 17.20 -2.33
N THR A 95 11.27 17.74 -1.60
CA THR A 95 12.68 17.71 -2.04
C THR A 95 13.21 16.28 -2.07
N GLU A 96 12.97 15.50 -1.02
CA GLU A 96 13.37 14.10 -0.93
C GLU A 96 12.72 13.26 -2.04
N ALA A 97 11.40 13.42 -2.23
CA ALA A 97 10.68 12.73 -3.31
C ALA A 97 11.19 13.11 -4.70
N ALA A 98 11.56 14.37 -4.93
CA ALA A 98 12.11 14.82 -6.22
C ALA A 98 13.52 14.27 -6.48
N VAL A 99 14.37 14.20 -5.46
CA VAL A 99 15.74 13.64 -5.57
C VAL A 99 15.69 12.14 -5.83
N GLU A 100 14.79 11.42 -5.17
CA GLU A 100 14.63 9.97 -5.36
C GLU A 100 13.82 9.60 -6.62
N GLY A 101 13.14 10.58 -7.25
CA GLY A 101 12.23 10.32 -8.36
C GLY A 101 11.00 9.48 -7.97
N LYS A 102 10.51 9.63 -6.74
CA LYS A 102 9.37 8.86 -6.21
C LYS A 102 8.11 9.08 -7.04
N VAL A 103 7.38 7.99 -7.31
CA VAL A 103 6.09 8.01 -8.02
C VAL A 103 4.98 7.65 -7.04
N ASP A 104 3.95 8.51 -6.97
CA ASP A 104 2.77 8.26 -6.14
C ASP A 104 1.72 7.47 -6.91
N SER A 105 1.23 6.38 -6.32
CA SER A 105 0.28 5.47 -6.94
C SER A 105 -1.20 5.79 -6.62
N LEU A 106 -1.46 6.81 -5.79
CA LEU A 106 -2.81 7.31 -5.47
C LEU A 106 -3.73 6.22 -4.89
N HIS A 107 -3.19 5.36 -4.03
CA HIS A 107 -3.97 4.32 -3.33
C HIS A 107 -4.64 4.83 -2.06
N GLY A 108 -4.22 5.99 -1.54
CA GLY A 108 -4.70 6.56 -0.30
C GLY A 108 -5.92 7.46 -0.46
N LEU A 109 -6.56 7.80 0.65
CA LEU A 109 -7.73 8.69 0.65
C LEU A 109 -7.31 10.14 0.35
N LYS A 110 -6.28 10.65 1.03
CA LYS A 110 -5.86 12.05 0.93
C LYS A 110 -5.34 12.40 -0.45
N GLU A 111 -4.50 11.56 -1.06
CA GLU A 111 -4.02 11.79 -2.42
C GLU A 111 -5.16 11.99 -3.42
N ASN A 112 -6.16 11.11 -3.39
CA ASN A 112 -7.28 11.18 -4.31
C ASN A 112 -8.12 12.44 -4.08
N VAL A 113 -8.31 12.86 -2.83
CA VAL A 113 -9.00 14.13 -2.52
C VAL A 113 -8.22 15.33 -3.07
N ILE A 114 -6.90 15.37 -2.87
CA ILE A 114 -6.04 16.48 -3.32
C ILE A 114 -6.04 16.58 -4.85
N VAL A 115 -6.00 15.45 -5.56
CA VAL A 115 -5.97 15.38 -7.02
C VAL A 115 -7.39 15.51 -7.64
N GLY A 116 -8.46 15.45 -6.83
CA GLY A 116 -9.84 15.53 -7.30
C GLY A 116 -10.40 14.25 -7.94
N ARG A 117 -9.83 13.08 -7.59
CA ARG A 117 -10.32 11.76 -8.00
C ARG A 117 -11.22 11.14 -6.94
N LEU A 118 -12.03 10.16 -7.33
CA LEU A 118 -12.86 9.41 -6.38
C LEU A 118 -11.98 8.66 -5.37
N VAL A 119 -12.28 8.88 -4.08
CA VAL A 119 -11.59 8.19 -2.98
C VAL A 119 -11.80 6.67 -3.06
N PRO A 120 -10.81 5.86 -2.63
CA PRO A 120 -10.87 4.40 -2.69
C PRO A 120 -11.69 3.77 -1.55
N ALA A 121 -12.69 4.49 -1.02
CA ALA A 121 -13.54 4.06 0.09
C ALA A 121 -15.02 4.30 -0.23
N GLY A 122 -15.91 3.60 0.47
CA GLY A 122 -17.35 3.72 0.27
C GLY A 122 -17.77 3.44 -1.18
N THR A 123 -18.59 4.31 -1.76
CA THR A 123 -19.08 4.19 -3.15
C THR A 123 -17.95 4.19 -4.19
N GLY A 124 -16.85 4.89 -3.91
CA GLY A 124 -15.68 4.92 -4.80
C GLY A 124 -14.99 3.56 -4.92
N SER A 125 -14.99 2.76 -3.84
CA SER A 125 -14.47 1.39 -3.87
C SER A 125 -15.36 0.46 -4.71
N VAL A 126 -16.69 0.55 -4.53
CA VAL A 126 -17.68 -0.24 -5.28
C VAL A 126 -17.59 0.05 -6.78
N LEU A 127 -17.56 1.34 -7.15
CA LEU A 127 -17.47 1.74 -8.55
C LEU A 127 -16.15 1.29 -9.19
N ARG A 128 -15.05 1.32 -8.43
CA ARG A 128 -13.74 0.83 -8.89
C ARG A 128 -13.76 -0.68 -9.13
N SER A 129 -14.38 -1.45 -8.24
CA SER A 129 -14.55 -2.90 -8.40
C SER A 129 -15.40 -3.23 -9.63
N LEU A 130 -16.54 -2.54 -9.81
CA LEU A 130 -17.39 -2.72 -10.99
C LEU A 130 -16.66 -2.39 -12.30
N ARG A 131 -15.91 -1.28 -12.33
CA ARG A 131 -15.08 -0.91 -13.49
C ARG A 131 -13.98 -1.94 -13.76
N LYS A 132 -13.38 -2.52 -12.72
CA LYS A 132 -12.36 -3.57 -12.87
C LYS A 132 -12.97 -4.81 -13.51
N VAL A 133 -14.14 -5.25 -13.05
CA VAL A 133 -14.85 -6.40 -13.63
C VAL A 133 -15.25 -6.13 -15.08
N ALA A 134 -15.84 -4.96 -15.36
CA ALA A 134 -16.18 -4.58 -16.74
C ALA A 134 -14.95 -4.61 -17.65
N ALA A 135 -13.82 -4.03 -17.22
CA ALA A 135 -12.59 -4.03 -18.00
C ALA A 135 -11.93 -5.42 -18.14
N GLN A 136 -12.20 -6.37 -17.23
CA GLN A 136 -11.78 -7.76 -17.39
C GLN A 136 -12.65 -8.47 -18.41
N ASN A 137 -13.97 -8.33 -18.30
CA ASN A 137 -14.92 -8.92 -19.25
C ASN A 137 -14.69 -8.40 -20.67
N ASP A 138 -14.44 -7.09 -20.83
CA ASP A 138 -14.13 -6.49 -22.14
C ASP A 138 -12.88 -7.11 -22.77
N ARG A 139 -11.82 -7.34 -21.97
CA ARG A 139 -10.60 -8.03 -22.43
C ARG A 139 -10.84 -9.48 -22.81
N GLU A 140 -11.62 -10.20 -22.03
CA GLU A 140 -11.97 -11.60 -22.33
C GLU A 140 -12.75 -11.72 -23.64
N ILE A 141 -13.69 -10.80 -23.87
CA ILE A 141 -14.48 -10.73 -25.12
C ILE A 141 -13.59 -10.37 -26.31
N GLU A 142 -12.63 -9.46 -26.15
CA GLU A 142 -11.68 -9.12 -27.20
C GLU A 142 -10.79 -10.32 -27.57
N LEU A 143 -10.27 -11.05 -26.57
CA LEU A 143 -9.47 -12.24 -26.78
C LEU A 143 -10.26 -13.36 -27.47
N SER A 144 -11.52 -13.59 -27.06
CA SER A 144 -12.37 -14.61 -27.69
C SER A 144 -12.68 -14.27 -29.14
N ARG A 145 -12.96 -12.99 -29.44
CA ARG A 145 -13.20 -12.51 -30.81
C ARG A 145 -11.97 -12.63 -31.70
N ALA A 146 -10.78 -12.35 -31.15
CA ALA A 146 -9.53 -12.50 -31.89
C ALA A 146 -9.27 -13.98 -32.24
N ALA A 147 -9.48 -14.89 -31.29
CA ALA A 147 -9.35 -16.34 -31.52
C ALA A 147 -10.36 -16.85 -32.57
N GLU A 148 -11.62 -16.40 -32.50
CA GLU A 148 -12.64 -16.74 -33.51
C GLU A 148 -12.29 -16.22 -34.92
N GLN A 149 -11.63 -15.07 -35.03
CA GLN A 149 -11.19 -14.51 -36.31
C GLN A 149 -10.00 -15.27 -36.91
N GLU A 150 -9.01 -15.65 -36.09
CA GLU A 150 -7.89 -16.49 -36.53
C GLU A 150 -8.38 -17.85 -37.00
N GLN A 151 -9.32 -18.47 -36.28
CA GLN A 151 -9.86 -19.78 -36.63
C GLN A 151 -10.62 -19.76 -37.95
N LYS A 152 -11.42 -18.70 -38.20
CA LYS A 152 -12.10 -18.49 -39.49
C LYS A 152 -11.14 -18.22 -40.64
N GLN A 153 -9.99 -17.60 -40.40
CA GLN A 153 -8.96 -17.39 -41.44
C GLN A 153 -8.23 -18.69 -41.79
N ILE A 154 -7.97 -19.56 -40.81
CA ILE A 154 -7.36 -20.87 -41.04
C ILE A 154 -8.32 -21.79 -41.80
N GLU A 155 -9.62 -21.78 -41.47
CA GLU A 155 -10.63 -22.58 -42.19
C GLU A 155 -10.91 -22.09 -43.63
N ALA A 156 -10.54 -20.85 -43.95
CA ALA A 156 -10.73 -20.27 -45.27
C ALA A 156 -9.53 -20.44 -46.23
N GLN A 157 -8.43 -21.04 -45.77
CA GLN A 157 -7.24 -21.40 -46.57
C GLN A 157 -7.25 -22.88 -46.93
#